data_AF-A0A960XY35-F1
#
_entry.id   AF-A0A960XY35-F1
#
_cell.length_a   1.000
_cell.length_b   1.000
_cell.length_c   1.000
_cell.angle_alpha   90.00
_cell.angle_beta   90.00
_cell.angle_gamma   90.00
#
_symmetry.space_group_name_H-M   'P 1'
#
loop_
_entity.id
_entity.type
_entity.pdbx_description
1 polymer ?
#
loop_
_entity_poly.entity_id
_entity_poly.type
_entity_poly.pdbx_seq_one_letter_code
_entity_poly.pdbx_strand_id
1 'polypeptide(L)'
;MRILFYILCTLVYTAIVSPLAAREDWDDLQPEPERYYGSEKEKKIPVDAIFWVLEKWEGHYSNQLFWLYKHKDYPRFRSTRFFPFYYNLESKIDERESFFIMPVPGLFYHRRYDRDETRINSTFWFSRQYHQTNRRWDLYAFLFYDSEEGPSNNRDYDHALIPIYFGGSNPSRGYSYSGLFPLYFYESENSTNRQSRQLVLPLF
;
A
#
# COMPACT_ATOMS: atom_id res chain seq x y z
N MET A 1 -27.11 11.14 -18.18
CA MET A 1 -27.05 11.13 -16.70
C MET A 1 -26.97 9.73 -16.09
N ARG A 2 -27.75 8.74 -16.55
CA ARG A 2 -27.70 7.36 -15.99
C ARG A 2 -26.33 6.68 -16.10
N ILE A 3 -25.62 6.87 -17.21
CA ILE A 3 -24.27 6.29 -17.41
C ILE A 3 -23.24 6.87 -16.43
N LEU A 4 -23.26 8.20 -16.20
CA LEU A 4 -22.43 8.85 -15.19
C LEU A 4 -22.73 8.35 -13.77
N PHE A 5 -24.00 8.09 -13.46
CA PHE A 5 -24.41 7.51 -12.19
C PHE A 5 -23.87 6.08 -12.03
N TYR A 6 -23.97 5.24 -13.05
CA TYR A 6 -23.39 3.89 -13.00
C TYR A 6 -21.87 3.91 -12.87
N ILE A 7 -21.16 4.76 -13.61
CA ILE A 7 -19.71 4.92 -13.49
C ILE A 7 -19.33 5.34 -12.06
N LEU A 8 -20.06 6.29 -11.47
CA LEU A 8 -19.84 6.72 -10.10
C LEU A 8 -20.08 5.58 -9.10
N CYS A 9 -21.17 4.82 -9.25
CA CYS A 9 -21.46 3.66 -8.40
C CYS A 9 -20.39 2.57 -8.52
N THR A 10 -19.89 2.29 -9.73
CA THR A 10 -18.84 1.30 -9.95
C THR A 10 -17.52 1.77 -9.32
N LEU A 11 -17.15 3.05 -9.47
CA LEU A 11 -15.95 3.62 -8.84
C LEU A 11 -16.02 3.57 -7.30
N VAL A 12 -17.20 3.87 -6.73
CA VAL A 12 -17.44 3.74 -5.29
C VAL A 12 -17.34 2.28 -4.86
N TYR A 13 -17.92 1.35 -5.61
CA TYR A 13 -17.84 -0.08 -5.30
C TYR A 13 -16.40 -0.61 -5.35
N THR A 14 -15.63 -0.24 -6.38
CA THR A 14 -14.20 -0.62 -6.48
C THR A 14 -13.35 -0.01 -5.37
N ALA A 15 -13.67 1.22 -4.93
CA ALA A 15 -13.00 1.87 -3.82
C ALA A 15 -13.32 1.21 -2.46
N ILE A 16 -14.48 0.55 -2.34
CA ILE A 16 -14.87 -0.19 -1.12
C ILE A 16 -14.22 -1.58 -1.06
N VAL A 17 -13.92 -2.21 -2.21
CA VAL A 17 -13.32 -3.56 -2.24
C VAL A 17 -11.81 -3.55 -1.94
N SER A 18 -11.09 -2.49 -2.31
CA SER A 18 -9.63 -2.42 -2.11
C SER A 18 -9.15 -2.50 -0.64
N PRO A 19 -9.82 -1.91 0.37
CA PRO A 19 -9.40 -2.02 1.76
C PRO A 19 -9.70 -3.40 2.36
N LEU A 20 -10.70 -4.11 1.84
CA LEU A 20 -11.08 -5.45 2.28
C LEU A 20 -10.04 -6.51 1.84
N ALA A 21 -9.50 -6.37 0.62
CA ALA A 21 -8.43 -7.24 0.11
C ALA A 21 -7.08 -7.06 0.84
N ALA A 22 -6.84 -5.89 1.46
CA ALA A 22 -5.63 -5.65 2.26
C ALA A 22 -5.57 -6.43 3.59
N ARG A 23 -6.61 -7.23 3.91
CA ARG A 23 -6.73 -8.01 5.15
C ARG A 23 -6.02 -9.37 5.10
N GLU A 24 -5.75 -9.91 3.91
CA GLU A 24 -5.38 -11.33 3.67
C GLU A 24 -3.96 -11.77 4.12
N ASP A 25 -3.19 -10.94 4.82
CA ASP A 25 -1.78 -11.24 5.16
C ASP A 25 -1.48 -11.15 6.68
N TRP A 26 -2.51 -11.33 7.50
CA TRP A 26 -2.44 -11.26 8.97
C TRP A 26 -3.16 -12.43 9.65
N ASP A 27 -3.33 -13.53 8.92
CA ASP A 27 -4.01 -14.73 9.42
C ASP A 27 -3.23 -15.40 10.56
N ASP A 28 -1.91 -15.19 10.62
CA ASP A 28 -1.03 -15.59 11.73
C ASP A 28 -1.42 -14.92 13.08
N LEU A 29 -1.95 -13.70 13.00
CA LEU A 29 -2.46 -12.96 14.15
C LEU A 29 -3.87 -13.39 14.56
N GLN A 30 -4.62 -14.06 13.66
CA GLN A 30 -6.00 -14.48 13.85
C GLN A 30 -6.10 -16.01 13.82
N PRO A 31 -5.85 -16.72 14.93
CA PRO A 31 -5.82 -18.20 14.94
C PRO A 31 -7.15 -18.95 14.64
N GLU A 32 -8.18 -18.28 14.11
CA GLU A 32 -9.54 -18.79 13.78
C GLU A 32 -10.37 -19.46 14.91
N PRO A 33 -11.70 -19.62 14.77
CA PRO A 33 -12.66 -18.88 13.93
C PRO A 33 -13.70 -18.06 14.75
N GLU A 34 -14.37 -17.12 14.08
CA GLU A 34 -15.40 -16.17 14.55
C GLU A 34 -16.73 -16.81 15.05
N ARG A 35 -16.80 -18.12 15.34
CA ARG A 35 -18.04 -18.80 15.74
C ARG A 35 -18.07 -19.11 17.23
N TYR A 36 -18.93 -18.37 17.93
CA TYR A 36 -19.04 -18.33 19.39
C TYR A 36 -20.16 -19.22 19.97
N TYR A 37 -20.98 -19.85 19.13
CA TYR A 37 -22.16 -20.59 19.58
C TYR A 37 -21.80 -21.90 20.29
N GLY A 38 -22.21 -22.04 21.55
CA GLY A 38 -22.26 -23.32 22.26
C GLY A 38 -20.98 -23.77 22.99
N SER A 39 -20.03 -22.87 23.25
CA SER A 39 -18.85 -23.17 24.08
C SER A 39 -18.79 -22.30 25.34
N GLU A 40 -18.03 -22.71 26.36
CA GLU A 40 -17.80 -21.95 27.61
C GLU A 40 -17.33 -20.49 27.42
N LYS A 41 -16.98 -20.10 26.19
CA LYS A 41 -16.63 -18.75 25.77
C LYS A 41 -17.83 -17.80 25.60
N GLU A 42 -19.08 -18.30 25.51
CA GLU A 42 -20.29 -17.46 25.44
C GLU A 42 -20.49 -16.63 26.72
N LYS A 43 -20.05 -17.16 27.88
CA LYS A 43 -20.01 -16.43 29.16
C LYS A 43 -19.05 -15.23 29.17
N LYS A 44 -18.22 -15.05 28.13
CA LYS A 44 -17.21 -13.99 28.02
C LYS A 44 -17.66 -12.79 27.18
N ILE A 45 -18.92 -12.81 26.72
CA ILE A 45 -19.58 -11.70 26.02
C ILE A 45 -20.55 -11.03 26.99
N PRO A 46 -20.12 -10.02 27.78
CA PRO A 46 -21.00 -9.31 28.72
C PRO A 46 -22.16 -8.58 28.04
N VAL A 47 -22.04 -8.21 26.76
CA VAL A 47 -23.11 -7.59 25.97
C VAL A 47 -23.12 -8.14 24.55
N ASP A 48 -24.21 -8.80 24.17
CA ASP A 48 -24.48 -9.25 22.80
C ASP A 48 -25.85 -8.72 22.36
N ALA A 49 -25.85 -7.53 21.76
CA ALA A 49 -27.02 -6.88 21.19
C ALA A 49 -26.81 -6.68 19.69
N ILE A 50 -27.92 -6.61 18.93
CA ILE A 50 -27.93 -6.45 17.46
C ILE A 50 -26.97 -5.34 16.97
N PHE A 51 -26.85 -4.25 17.73
CA PHE A 51 -26.02 -3.11 17.38
C PHE A 51 -24.77 -2.96 18.25
N TRP A 52 -24.59 -3.77 19.28
CA TRP A 52 -23.47 -3.59 20.21
C TRP A 52 -23.01 -4.93 20.77
N VAL A 53 -21.76 -5.26 20.51
CA VAL A 53 -21.11 -6.45 21.05
C VAL A 53 -19.88 -6.01 21.82
N LEU A 54 -19.83 -6.39 23.10
CA LEU A 54 -18.68 -6.15 23.96
C LEU A 54 -18.16 -7.49 24.47
N GLU A 55 -16.88 -7.75 24.22
CA GLU A 55 -16.15 -8.94 24.67
C GLU A 55 -15.05 -8.48 25.62
N LYS A 56 -14.95 -9.10 26.80
CA LYS A 56 -13.89 -8.75 27.77
C LYS A 56 -13.47 -9.95 28.60
N TRP A 57 -12.19 -10.30 28.55
CA TRP A 57 -11.53 -11.24 29.46
C TRP A 57 -10.03 -10.92 29.56
N GLU A 58 -9.27 -11.76 30.28
CA GLU A 58 -7.84 -11.53 30.51
C GLU A 58 -7.07 -11.38 29.19
N GLY A 59 -6.43 -10.22 29.01
CA GLY A 59 -5.66 -9.87 27.81
C GLY A 59 -6.50 -9.66 26.54
N HIS A 60 -7.83 -9.61 26.64
CA HIS A 60 -8.71 -9.54 25.48
C HIS A 60 -9.88 -8.57 25.68
N TYR A 61 -9.98 -7.61 24.78
CA TYR A 61 -11.06 -6.66 24.74
C TYR A 61 -11.53 -6.45 23.30
N SER A 62 -12.83 -6.49 23.07
CA SER A 62 -13.45 -6.16 21.79
C SER A 62 -14.68 -5.30 22.05
N ASN A 63 -14.82 -4.21 21.32
CA ASN A 63 -16.01 -3.37 21.35
C ASN A 63 -16.44 -3.09 19.92
N GLN A 64 -17.60 -3.60 19.54
CA GLN A 64 -18.16 -3.42 18.22
C GLN A 64 -19.49 -2.71 18.33
N LEU A 65 -19.60 -1.54 17.69
CA LEU A 65 -20.84 -0.81 17.57
C LEU A 65 -21.31 -0.90 16.11
N PHE A 66 -22.28 -1.77 15.90
CA PHE A 66 -22.85 -2.11 14.60
C PHE A 66 -21.77 -2.49 13.57
N TRP A 67 -22.08 -2.46 12.28
CA TRP A 67 -21.07 -2.71 11.24
C TRP A 67 -20.09 -1.53 11.06
N LEU A 68 -20.35 -0.37 11.69
CA LEU A 68 -19.60 0.87 11.52
C LEU A 68 -18.31 0.91 12.32
N TYR A 69 -18.35 0.57 13.61
CA TYR A 69 -17.19 0.70 14.50
C TYR A 69 -16.79 -0.64 15.11
N LYS A 70 -15.48 -0.89 15.14
CA LYS A 70 -14.92 -2.05 15.81
C LYS A 70 -13.56 -1.71 16.40
N HIS A 71 -13.38 -1.95 17.69
CA HIS A 71 -12.10 -1.88 18.37
C HIS A 71 -11.79 -3.25 18.97
N LYS A 72 -10.58 -3.73 18.73
CA LYS A 72 -10.05 -4.98 19.28
C LYS A 72 -8.71 -4.68 19.93
N ASP A 73 -8.54 -5.12 21.16
CA ASP A 73 -7.29 -5.10 21.89
C ASP A 73 -7.02 -6.51 22.38
N TYR A 74 -6.32 -7.30 21.55
CA TYR A 74 -6.04 -8.71 21.78
C TYR A 74 -4.57 -8.86 22.21
N PRO A 75 -4.14 -10.03 22.72
CA PRO A 75 -2.76 -10.21 23.16
C PRO A 75 -1.73 -10.04 22.04
N ARG A 76 -2.10 -10.42 20.81
CA ARG A 76 -1.21 -10.42 19.64
C ARG A 76 -1.27 -9.14 18.81
N PHE A 77 -2.38 -8.40 18.88
CA PHE A 77 -2.61 -7.25 18.01
C PHE A 77 -3.63 -6.28 18.60
N ARG A 78 -3.60 -5.05 18.09
CA ARG A 78 -4.59 -4.02 18.34
C ARG A 78 -5.18 -3.57 17.01
N SER A 79 -6.50 -3.49 16.91
CA SER A 79 -7.18 -3.05 15.70
C SER A 79 -8.29 -2.06 16.02
N THR A 80 -8.39 -0.99 15.22
CA THR A 80 -9.48 -0.02 15.30
C THR A 80 -10.01 0.22 13.90
N ARG A 81 -11.33 0.12 13.73
CA ARG A 81 -12.02 0.29 12.46
C ARG A 81 -13.20 1.24 12.64
N PHE A 82 -13.31 2.19 11.73
CA PHE A 82 -14.49 3.02 11.54
C PHE A 82 -14.82 3.04 10.06
N PHE A 83 -15.71 2.15 9.62
CA PHE A 83 -15.98 1.89 8.22
C PHE A 83 -16.79 3.04 7.57
N PRO A 84 -16.50 3.41 6.31
CA PRO A 84 -15.37 2.99 5.47
C PRO A 84 -14.13 3.89 5.62
N PHE A 85 -14.13 4.81 6.60
CA PHE A 85 -13.20 5.94 6.62
C PHE A 85 -11.85 5.67 7.26
N TYR A 86 -11.75 4.68 8.14
CA TYR A 86 -10.56 4.46 8.94
C TYR A 86 -10.36 2.99 9.30
N TYR A 87 -9.12 2.54 9.21
CA TYR A 87 -8.68 1.27 9.75
C TYR A 87 -7.24 1.37 10.22
N ASN A 88 -6.97 0.87 11.41
CA ASN A 88 -5.63 0.72 11.94
C ASN A 88 -5.49 -0.70 12.51
N LEU A 89 -4.35 -1.34 12.23
CA LEU A 89 -3.96 -2.62 12.75
C LEU A 89 -2.48 -2.56 13.12
N GLU A 90 -2.21 -2.83 14.38
CA GLU A 90 -0.87 -2.81 14.96
C GLU A 90 -0.60 -4.19 15.57
N SER A 91 0.52 -4.78 15.19
CA SER A 91 1.00 -6.02 15.82
C SER A 91 1.65 -5.72 17.16
N LYS A 92 1.46 -6.61 18.13
CA LYS A 92 2.15 -6.56 19.42
C LYS A 92 3.33 -7.53 19.50
N ILE A 93 3.45 -8.44 18.53
CA ILE A 93 4.50 -9.45 18.47
C ILE A 93 5.72 -8.92 17.70
N ASP A 94 5.46 -8.11 16.69
CA ASP A 94 6.45 -7.53 15.79
C ASP A 94 6.11 -6.07 15.47
N GLU A 95 7.01 -5.39 14.78
CA GLU A 95 6.90 -3.98 14.43
C GLU A 95 5.97 -3.72 13.22
N ARG A 96 5.08 -4.65 12.86
CA ARG A 96 4.20 -4.49 11.69
C ARG A 96 3.00 -3.59 12.01
N GLU A 97 2.69 -2.67 11.09
CA GLU A 97 1.55 -1.75 11.19
C GLU A 97 0.83 -1.65 9.83
N SER A 98 -0.49 -1.56 9.85
CA SER A 98 -1.33 -1.26 8.68
C SER A 98 -2.31 -0.16 9.01
N PHE A 99 -2.21 0.96 8.31
CA PHE A 99 -2.99 2.17 8.52
C PHE A 99 -3.71 2.58 7.25
N PHE A 100 -5.01 2.82 7.33
CA PHE A 100 -5.86 3.25 6.24
C PHE A 100 -6.76 4.41 6.67
N ILE A 101 -6.86 5.43 5.82
CA ILE A 101 -7.80 6.52 5.97
C ILE A 101 -8.39 6.90 4.61
N MET A 102 -9.69 7.20 4.59
CA MET A 102 -10.41 7.71 3.42
C MET A 102 -11.30 8.85 3.86
N PRO A 103 -10.81 10.09 3.97
CA PRO A 103 -11.64 11.22 4.42
C PRO A 103 -12.80 11.52 3.46
N VAL A 104 -12.64 11.22 2.17
CA VAL A 104 -13.63 11.43 1.11
C VAL A 104 -13.63 10.21 0.20
N PRO A 105 -14.80 9.73 -0.29
CA PRO A 105 -14.86 8.61 -1.23
C PRO A 105 -13.92 8.80 -2.43
N GLY A 106 -13.07 7.81 -2.69
CA GLY A 106 -12.08 7.84 -3.75
C GLY A 106 -10.75 8.53 -3.40
N LEU A 107 -10.67 9.28 -2.29
CA LEU A 107 -9.43 9.83 -1.74
C LEU A 107 -9.00 8.99 -0.54
N PHE A 108 -8.08 8.06 -0.75
CA PHE A 108 -7.60 7.19 0.31
C PHE A 108 -6.09 7.25 0.44
N TYR A 109 -5.63 6.88 1.63
CA TYR A 109 -4.23 6.63 1.95
C TYR A 109 -4.16 5.36 2.77
N HIS A 110 -3.42 4.39 2.25
CA HIS A 110 -3.11 3.13 2.90
C HIS A 110 -1.59 3.03 3.05
N ARG A 111 -1.12 2.79 4.27
CA ARG A 111 0.28 2.51 4.58
C ARG A 111 0.37 1.16 5.24
N ARG A 112 1.29 0.33 4.78
CA ARG A 112 1.71 -0.88 5.46
C ARG A 112 3.19 -0.77 5.76
N TYR A 113 3.54 -0.96 7.02
CA TYR A 113 4.91 -1.00 7.49
C TYR A 113 5.22 -2.42 7.98
N ASP A 114 6.33 -2.96 7.50
CA ASP A 114 6.91 -4.23 7.87
C ASP A 114 8.41 -4.02 8.07
N ARG A 115 9.07 -4.97 8.73
CA ARG A 115 10.51 -4.94 9.00
C ARG A 115 11.34 -4.90 7.71
N ASP A 116 10.87 -5.58 6.68
CA ASP A 116 11.59 -5.66 5.40
C ASP A 116 11.14 -4.60 4.40
N GLU A 117 9.95 -4.05 4.59
CA GLU A 117 9.29 -3.28 3.54
C GLU A 117 8.27 -2.26 4.06
N THR A 118 8.21 -1.08 3.44
CA THR A 118 7.11 -0.13 3.60
C THR A 118 6.37 0.05 2.28
N ARG A 119 5.04 -0.10 2.31
CA ARG A 119 4.16 0.13 1.16
C ARG A 119 3.24 1.30 1.46
N ILE A 120 3.09 2.19 0.48
CA ILE A 120 2.07 3.23 0.47
C ILE A 120 1.23 3.03 -0.78
N ASN A 121 -0.08 3.03 -0.60
CA ASN A 121 -1.05 3.00 -1.68
C ASN A 121 -2.08 4.10 -1.42
N SER A 122 -2.12 5.08 -2.29
CA SER A 122 -3.03 6.23 -2.25
C SER A 122 -3.57 6.47 -3.65
N THR A 123 -4.66 7.21 -3.74
CA THR A 123 -5.33 7.55 -5.00
C THR A 123 -4.38 8.07 -6.08
N PHE A 124 -3.36 8.85 -5.70
CA PHE A 124 -2.42 9.46 -6.64
C PHE A 124 -0.96 9.16 -6.31
N TRP A 125 -0.68 8.25 -5.38
CA TRP A 125 0.68 7.93 -4.98
C TRP A 125 0.80 6.48 -4.53
N PHE A 126 1.66 5.74 -5.20
CA PHE A 126 2.06 4.39 -4.81
C PHE A 126 3.54 4.43 -4.50
N SER A 127 3.92 3.96 -3.32
CA SER A 127 5.32 3.88 -2.90
C SER A 127 5.61 2.47 -2.41
N ARG A 128 6.83 2.01 -2.67
CA ARG A 128 7.35 0.78 -2.09
C ARG A 128 8.80 0.96 -1.75
N GLN A 129 9.16 0.71 -0.50
CA GLN A 129 10.52 0.83 0.00
C GLN A 129 10.93 -0.49 0.63
N TYR A 130 12.00 -1.09 0.13
CA TYR A 130 12.64 -2.26 0.71
C TYR A 130 13.84 -1.84 1.55
N HIS A 131 13.81 -2.17 2.83
CA HIS A 131 14.83 -1.73 3.78
C HIS A 131 16.15 -2.47 3.61
N GLN A 132 16.12 -3.75 3.20
CA GLN A 132 17.34 -4.56 3.04
C GLN A 132 18.21 -4.12 1.85
N THR A 133 17.57 -3.75 0.73
CA THR A 133 18.27 -3.36 -0.51
C THR A 133 18.40 -1.85 -0.67
N ASN A 134 17.81 -1.06 0.25
CA ASN A 134 17.61 0.38 0.08
C ASN A 134 16.93 0.73 -1.26
N ARG A 135 16.08 -0.17 -1.76
CA ARG A 135 15.33 0.06 -2.99
C ARG A 135 14.05 0.78 -2.69
N ARG A 136 13.79 1.89 -3.38
CA ARG A 136 12.53 2.61 -3.32
C ARG A 136 12.00 2.80 -4.73
N TRP A 137 10.69 2.67 -4.90
CA TRP A 137 10.03 3.17 -6.10
C TRP A 137 8.73 3.88 -5.74
N ASP A 138 8.44 4.91 -6.50
CA ASP A 138 7.28 5.77 -6.38
C ASP A 138 6.60 5.90 -7.74
N LEU A 139 5.27 5.88 -7.73
CA LEU A 139 4.43 6.16 -8.88
C LEU A 139 3.41 7.24 -8.49
N TYR A 140 3.52 8.41 -9.10
CA TYR A 140 2.62 9.54 -8.89
C TYR A 140 1.64 9.67 -10.04
N ALA A 141 0.35 9.72 -9.70
CA ALA A 141 -0.76 9.91 -10.63
C ALA A 141 -0.73 8.98 -11.87
N PHE A 142 -0.11 7.80 -11.76
CA PHE A 142 0.13 6.85 -12.86
C PHE A 142 0.96 7.40 -14.04
N LEU A 143 1.55 8.59 -13.88
CA LEU A 143 2.29 9.28 -14.94
C LEU A 143 3.77 9.40 -14.63
N PHE A 144 4.13 9.64 -13.36
CA PHE A 144 5.52 9.84 -12.97
C PHE A 144 6.00 8.66 -12.15
N TYR A 145 7.00 7.97 -12.66
CA TYR A 145 7.71 6.92 -11.96
C TYR A 145 9.07 7.45 -11.52
N ASP A 146 9.47 7.09 -10.31
CA ASP A 146 10.79 7.38 -9.75
C ASP A 146 11.25 6.15 -8.97
N SER A 147 12.51 5.76 -9.08
CA SER A 147 13.08 4.71 -8.27
C SER A 147 14.55 4.93 -7.97
N GLU A 148 14.93 4.49 -6.78
CA GLU A 148 16.30 4.47 -6.31
C GLU A 148 16.65 3.05 -5.86
N GLU A 149 17.85 2.56 -6.19
CA GLU A 149 18.32 1.26 -5.72
C GLU A 149 19.80 1.30 -5.33
N GLY A 150 20.14 0.66 -4.22
CA GLY A 150 21.52 0.48 -3.78
C GLY A 150 22.00 1.44 -2.68
N PRO A 151 23.25 1.23 -2.21
CA PRO A 151 23.85 2.00 -1.12
C PRO A 151 24.10 3.46 -1.54
N SER A 152 24.22 4.36 -0.56
CA SER A 152 24.41 5.80 -0.81
C SER A 152 25.61 6.15 -1.69
N ASN A 153 26.64 5.31 -1.71
CA ASN A 153 27.87 5.50 -2.49
C ASN A 153 27.83 4.86 -3.89
N ASN A 154 26.78 4.11 -4.25
CA ASN A 154 26.63 3.46 -5.54
C ASN A 154 25.13 3.24 -5.80
N ARG A 155 24.41 4.35 -5.91
CA ARG A 155 22.96 4.37 -6.06
C ARG A 155 22.58 4.53 -7.53
N ASP A 156 21.71 3.65 -7.98
CA ASP A 156 21.03 3.72 -9.26
C ASP A 156 19.76 4.56 -9.08
N TYR A 157 19.53 5.51 -9.98
CA TYR A 157 18.32 6.35 -10.05
C TYR A 157 17.66 6.11 -11.39
N ASP A 158 16.36 5.83 -11.41
CA ASP A 158 15.56 5.73 -12.63
C ASP A 158 14.28 6.54 -12.47
N HIS A 159 13.87 7.23 -13.52
CA HIS A 159 12.67 8.06 -13.50
C HIS A 159 12.00 8.06 -14.88
N ALA A 160 10.68 8.16 -14.91
CA ALA A 160 9.93 8.21 -16.15
C ALA A 160 8.69 9.11 -16.05
N LEU A 161 8.38 9.77 -17.15
CA LEU A 161 7.07 10.37 -17.41
C LEU A 161 6.39 9.52 -18.48
N ILE A 162 5.58 8.56 -18.04
CA ILE A 162 5.00 7.53 -18.91
C ILE A 162 3.94 8.15 -19.84
N PRO A 163 3.92 7.80 -21.14
CA PRO A 163 4.90 6.99 -21.88
C PRO A 163 5.99 7.81 -22.59
N ILE A 164 6.05 9.11 -22.34
CA ILE A 164 6.80 10.09 -23.16
C ILE A 164 8.30 10.04 -22.90
N TYR A 165 8.71 9.86 -21.65
CA TYR A 165 10.11 10.00 -21.25
C TYR A 165 10.48 8.96 -20.21
N PHE A 166 11.71 8.48 -20.30
CA PHE A 166 12.35 7.64 -19.29
C PHE A 166 13.84 7.97 -19.25
N GLY A 167 14.46 7.81 -18.09
CA GLY A 167 15.87 8.06 -17.92
C GLY A 167 16.34 7.54 -16.59
N GLY A 168 17.65 7.60 -16.41
CA GLY A 168 18.27 7.17 -15.17
C GLY A 168 19.75 7.44 -15.17
N SER A 169 20.37 7.27 -14.00
CA SER A 169 21.79 7.48 -13.81
C SER A 169 22.33 6.75 -12.60
N ASN A 170 23.64 6.47 -12.65
CA ASN A 170 24.43 6.12 -11.50
C ASN A 170 25.68 7.02 -11.49
N PRO A 171 25.70 8.06 -10.63
CA PRO A 171 26.82 9.00 -10.55
C PRO A 171 28.16 8.32 -10.25
N SER A 172 28.16 7.27 -9.43
CA SER A 172 29.37 6.56 -9.01
C SER A 172 30.01 5.76 -10.15
N ARG A 173 29.19 5.25 -11.08
CA ARG A 173 29.67 4.57 -12.30
C ARG A 173 29.88 5.53 -13.47
N GLY A 174 29.49 6.79 -13.31
CA GLY A 174 29.40 7.77 -14.41
C GLY A 174 28.51 7.26 -15.54
N TYR A 175 27.43 6.56 -15.18
CA TYR A 175 26.43 6.00 -16.09
C TYR A 175 25.21 6.91 -16.13
N SER A 176 24.68 7.17 -17.33
CA SER A 176 23.41 7.88 -17.50
C SER A 176 22.74 7.47 -18.79
N TYR A 177 21.41 7.44 -18.79
CA TYR A 177 20.60 7.21 -19.98
C TYR A 177 19.36 8.09 -19.96
N SER A 178 18.82 8.38 -21.14
CA SER A 178 17.55 9.07 -21.32
C SER A 178 16.95 8.72 -22.66
N GLY A 179 15.63 8.63 -22.71
CA GLY A 179 14.88 8.43 -23.93
C GLY A 179 13.62 9.27 -23.93
N LEU A 180 13.24 9.75 -25.10
CA LEU A 180 11.96 10.41 -25.34
C LEU A 180 11.27 9.61 -26.43
N PHE A 181 10.21 8.89 -26.08
CA PHE A 181 9.48 8.05 -27.02
C PHE A 181 8.54 8.88 -27.91
N PRO A 182 8.48 8.62 -29.23
CA PRO A 182 9.28 7.67 -30.01
C PRO A 182 10.47 8.34 -30.72
N LEU A 183 11.06 9.41 -30.19
CA LEU A 183 12.00 10.30 -30.90
C LEU A 183 13.49 9.90 -30.76
N TYR A 184 13.95 9.56 -29.56
CA TYR A 184 15.37 9.27 -29.34
C TYR A 184 15.65 8.45 -28.08
N PHE A 185 16.82 7.81 -28.08
CA PHE A 185 17.44 7.17 -26.93
C PHE A 185 18.94 7.54 -26.86
N TYR A 186 19.41 7.88 -25.66
CA TYR A 186 20.78 8.27 -25.37
C TYR A 186 21.29 7.50 -24.14
N GLU A 187 22.54 7.02 -24.22
CA GLU A 187 23.23 6.32 -23.15
C GLU A 187 24.71 6.73 -23.11
N SER A 188 25.25 6.93 -21.91
CA SER A 188 26.64 7.32 -21.66
C SER A 188 27.20 6.57 -20.45
N GLU A 189 28.38 6.00 -20.61
CA GLU A 189 29.10 5.28 -19.55
C GLU A 189 30.57 5.72 -19.51
N ASN A 190 30.97 6.41 -18.44
CA ASN A 190 32.34 6.92 -18.29
C ASN A 190 33.36 5.82 -17.97
N SER A 191 32.97 4.77 -17.24
CA SER A 191 33.88 3.66 -16.86
C SER A 191 34.46 2.92 -18.08
N THR A 192 33.70 2.86 -19.18
CA THR A 192 34.05 2.17 -20.42
C THR A 192 34.38 3.13 -21.57
N ASN A 193 34.35 4.44 -21.32
CA ASN A 193 34.45 5.50 -22.35
C ASN A 193 33.49 5.27 -23.54
N ARG A 194 32.28 4.76 -23.25
CA ARG A 194 31.29 4.39 -24.26
C ARG A 194 30.16 5.42 -24.27
N GLN A 195 29.94 6.03 -25.43
CA GLN A 195 28.79 6.90 -25.68
C GLN A 195 27.97 6.32 -26.84
N SER A 196 26.67 6.13 -26.62
CA SER A 196 25.73 5.60 -27.61
C SER A 196 24.55 6.55 -27.79
N ARG A 197 24.25 6.89 -29.05
CA ARG A 197 23.08 7.71 -29.42
C ARG A 197 22.31 6.95 -30.49
N GLN A 198 21.05 6.69 -30.23
CA GLN A 198 20.15 6.05 -31.17
C GLN A 198 18.93 6.95 -31.41
N LEU A 199 18.67 7.28 -32.67
CA LEU A 199 17.41 7.88 -33.07
C LEU A 199 16.46 6.74 -33.42
N VAL A 200 15.42 6.58 -32.62
CA VAL A 200 14.27 5.76 -33.00
C VAL A 200 13.35 6.72 -33.74
N LEU A 201 13.02 6.46 -35.00
CA LEU A 201 12.02 7.24 -35.71
C LEU A 201 10.79 6.34 -35.87
N PRO A 202 9.57 6.81 -35.56
CA PRO A 202 8.37 5.97 -35.65
C PRO A 202 7.96 5.62 -37.10
N LEU A 203 8.81 5.86 -38.11
CA LEU A 203 8.43 5.84 -39.52
C LEU A 203 9.46 5.22 -40.49
N PHE A 204 10.41 4.39 -40.04
CA PHE A 204 11.16 3.45 -40.91
C PHE A 204 11.61 2.22 -40.13
#